data_AF-A0A6L6YI67-F1
#
_entry.id   AF-A0A6L6YI67-F1
#
_cell.length_a   1.000
_cell.length_b   1.000
_cell.length_c   1.000
_cell.angle_alpha   90.00
_cell.angle_beta   90.00
_cell.angle_gamma   90.00
#
_symmetry.space_group_name_H-M   'P 1'
#
loop_
_entity.id
_entity.type
_entity.pdbx_description
1 polymer ?
#
loop_
_entity_poly.entity_id
_entity_poly.type
_entity_poly.pdbx_seq_one_letter_code
_entity_poly.pdbx_strand_id
1 'polypeptide(L)'
;MESDQKTSTKKTRGGVRPGAGRKKLIGAKTTTIILTEELLTKFKKLGGSKWVRTQIRLAPDEGTPPPAIDRFSSSKINLNEMLIDPQEDTQLYYAPDNSMDRAGIHQRDLILVKHGFFPRPGQIVLLQHDGKLTLRRYFTDIQPERLISESYDHSLYPTIPLPHPILGTVSYVIRRLE
;
A
#
# COMPACT_ATOMS: atom_id res chain seq x y z
N MET A 1 11.30 -67.60 -37.23
CA MET A 1 12.12 -66.57 -36.55
C MET A 1 11.42 -65.27 -36.81
N GLU A 2 10.72 -64.72 -35.82
CA GLU A 2 10.22 -63.35 -35.94
C GLU A 2 10.28 -62.72 -34.55
N SER A 3 11.17 -61.72 -34.47
CA SER A 3 11.56 -60.99 -33.29
C SER A 3 10.76 -59.71 -33.16
N ASP A 4 10.37 -59.43 -31.91
CA ASP A 4 9.98 -58.16 -31.31
C ASP A 4 10.12 -56.87 -32.14
N GLN A 5 9.02 -56.11 -32.20
CA GLN A 5 9.08 -54.65 -32.15
C GLN A 5 8.26 -54.11 -30.98
N LYS A 6 9.00 -53.44 -30.10
CA LYS A 6 8.59 -52.78 -28.87
C LYS A 6 8.02 -51.40 -29.21
N THR A 7 6.72 -51.18 -29.04
CA THR A 7 6.14 -49.82 -29.05
C THR A 7 5.73 -49.39 -27.65
N SER A 8 6.42 -48.39 -27.11
CA SER A 8 6.10 -47.77 -25.83
C SER A 8 4.91 -46.82 -26.01
N THR A 9 3.81 -47.04 -25.29
CA THR A 9 2.73 -46.05 -25.14
C THR A 9 2.55 -45.66 -23.68
N LYS A 10 2.92 -44.40 -23.41
CA LYS A 10 2.74 -43.56 -22.22
C LYS A 10 1.73 -44.10 -21.18
N LYS A 11 2.21 -44.33 -19.95
CA LYS A 11 1.35 -44.47 -18.75
C LYS A 11 0.54 -43.19 -18.55
N THR A 12 -0.76 -43.25 -18.84
CA THR A 12 -1.74 -42.24 -18.44
C THR A 12 -1.80 -42.15 -16.92
N ARG A 13 -1.52 -40.97 -16.37
CA ARG A 13 -1.57 -40.70 -14.93
C ARG A 13 -3.01 -40.88 -14.43
N GLY A 14 -3.20 -41.86 -13.54
CA GLY A 14 -4.24 -41.94 -12.52
C GLY A 14 -5.66 -41.62 -12.95
N GLY A 15 -6.37 -42.61 -13.51
CA GLY A 15 -7.84 -42.55 -13.64
C GLY A 15 -8.54 -42.55 -12.30
N VAL A 16 -9.74 -41.96 -12.26
CA VAL A 16 -10.65 -41.95 -11.11
C VAL A 16 -10.87 -43.39 -10.64
N ARG A 17 -10.40 -43.71 -9.43
CA ARG A 17 -10.69 -45.00 -8.79
C ARG A 17 -11.95 -44.86 -7.94
N PRO A 18 -12.74 -45.93 -7.77
CA PRO A 18 -13.80 -45.94 -6.76
C PRO A 18 -13.21 -45.57 -5.39
N GLY A 19 -13.73 -44.51 -4.77
CA GLY A 19 -13.19 -43.96 -3.51
C GLY A 19 -12.05 -42.94 -3.64
N ALA A 20 -11.66 -42.54 -4.86
CA ALA A 20 -10.71 -41.45 -5.07
C ALA A 20 -11.38 -40.08 -4.88
N GLY A 21 -10.77 -39.25 -4.05
CA GLY A 21 -11.27 -37.93 -3.66
C GLY A 21 -11.20 -37.74 -2.15
N ARG A 22 -11.23 -36.48 -1.70
CA ARG A 22 -11.29 -36.19 -0.26
C ARG A 22 -12.64 -36.67 0.28
N LYS A 23 -12.65 -37.53 1.30
CA LYS A 23 -13.90 -38.00 1.95
C LYS A 23 -14.81 -36.81 2.23
N LYS A 24 -16.06 -36.87 1.77
CA LYS A 24 -17.06 -35.84 2.03
C LYS A 24 -17.32 -35.83 3.53
N LEU A 25 -17.17 -34.66 4.17
CA LEU A 25 -17.70 -34.45 5.52
C LEU A 25 -19.22 -34.50 5.41
N ILE A 26 -19.87 -35.25 6.31
CA ILE A 26 -21.33 -35.42 6.32
C ILE A 26 -21.98 -34.03 6.41
N GLY A 27 -22.89 -33.71 5.49
CA GLY A 27 -23.58 -32.41 5.41
C GLY A 27 -22.81 -31.28 4.71
N ALA A 28 -21.57 -31.49 4.26
CA ALA A 28 -20.79 -30.44 3.57
C ALA A 28 -21.05 -30.42 2.05
N LYS A 29 -21.36 -29.24 1.51
CA LYS A 29 -21.43 -28.98 0.06
C LYS A 29 -20.06 -28.48 -0.43
N THR A 30 -19.50 -29.13 -1.45
CA THR A 30 -18.25 -28.69 -2.09
C THR A 30 -18.58 -27.84 -3.32
N THR A 31 -18.04 -26.62 -3.37
CA THR A 31 -18.13 -25.73 -4.52
C THR A 31 -16.73 -25.41 -5.04
N THR A 32 -16.55 -25.40 -6.36
CA THR A 32 -15.29 -25.07 -7.03
C THR A 32 -15.25 -23.59 -7.39
N ILE A 33 -14.12 -22.93 -7.13
CA ILE A 33 -13.83 -21.57 -7.61
C ILE A 33 -12.71 -21.63 -8.65
N ILE A 34 -12.83 -20.83 -9.71
CA ILE A 34 -11.82 -20.69 -10.77
C ILE A 34 -11.04 -19.40 -10.52
N LEU A 35 -9.71 -19.47 -10.54
CA LEU A 35 -8.82 -18.33 -10.27
C LEU A 35 -7.78 -18.23 -11.40
N THR A 36 -7.33 -17.00 -11.69
CA THR A 36 -6.15 -16.77 -12.54
C THR A 36 -4.87 -17.19 -11.82
N GLU A 37 -3.77 -17.38 -12.55
CA GLU A 37 -2.50 -17.82 -11.93
C GLU A 37 -1.95 -16.82 -10.90
N GLU A 38 -2.11 -15.53 -11.16
CA GLU A 38 -1.72 -14.47 -10.23
C GLU A 38 -2.55 -14.55 -8.93
N LEU A 39 -3.88 -14.67 -9.08
CA LEU A 39 -4.78 -14.80 -7.94
C LEU A 39 -4.51 -16.09 -7.15
N LEU A 40 -4.19 -17.19 -7.83
CA LEU A 40 -3.81 -18.44 -7.19
C LEU A 40 -2.53 -18.29 -6.35
N THR A 41 -1.54 -17.54 -6.86
CA THR A 41 -0.28 -17.28 -6.15
C THR A 41 -0.53 -16.44 -4.90
N LYS A 42 -1.30 -15.37 -5.02
CA LYS A 42 -1.73 -14.54 -3.89
C LYS A 42 -2.54 -15.35 -2.88
N PHE A 43 -3.47 -16.17 -3.36
CA PHE A 43 -4.31 -17.04 -2.54
C PHE A 43 -3.49 -18.01 -1.70
N LYS A 44 -2.48 -18.66 -2.30
CA LYS A 44 -1.58 -19.57 -1.60
C LYS A 44 -0.77 -18.85 -0.53
N LYS A 45 -0.22 -17.67 -0.82
CA LYS A 45 0.53 -16.85 0.16
C LYS A 45 -0.32 -16.49 1.38
N LEU A 46 -1.60 -16.18 1.20
CA LEU A 46 -2.53 -15.84 2.28
C LEU A 46 -3.05 -17.06 3.07
N GLY A 47 -2.56 -18.27 2.80
CA GLY A 47 -3.01 -19.50 3.49
C GLY A 47 -4.30 -20.11 2.92
N GLY A 48 -4.71 -19.68 1.72
CA GLY A 48 -5.75 -20.27 0.88
C GLY A 48 -7.04 -20.65 1.62
N SER A 49 -7.24 -21.95 1.83
CA SER A 49 -8.48 -22.49 2.44
C SER A 49 -8.81 -21.93 3.84
N LYS A 50 -7.79 -21.57 4.65
CA LYS A 50 -8.01 -20.95 5.96
C LYS A 50 -8.58 -19.55 5.79
N TRP A 51 -8.02 -18.78 4.86
CA TRP A 51 -8.45 -17.43 4.55
C TRP A 51 -9.89 -17.40 4.03
N VAL A 52 -10.27 -18.26 3.08
CA VAL A 52 -11.66 -18.32 2.57
C VAL A 52 -12.63 -18.65 3.69
N ARG A 53 -12.30 -19.62 4.54
CA ARG A 53 -13.16 -19.98 5.68
C ARG A 53 -13.30 -18.83 6.66
N THR A 54 -12.23 -18.06 6.90
CA THR A 54 -12.30 -16.86 7.72
C THR A 54 -13.21 -15.81 7.09
N GLN A 55 -13.07 -15.53 5.80
CA GLN A 55 -13.94 -14.57 5.11
C GLN A 55 -15.40 -14.99 5.13
N ILE A 56 -15.70 -16.27 4.89
CA ILE A 56 -17.09 -16.79 4.95
C ILE A 56 -17.66 -16.68 6.37
N ARG A 57 -16.87 -16.93 7.42
CA ARG A 57 -17.33 -16.79 8.82
C ARG A 57 -17.56 -15.34 9.23
N LEU A 58 -16.78 -14.42 8.66
CA LEU A 58 -16.90 -12.99 8.91
C LEU A 58 -17.98 -12.34 8.04
N ALA A 59 -18.37 -13.00 6.95
CA ALA A 59 -19.42 -12.52 6.07
C ALA A 59 -20.75 -12.50 6.84
N PRO A 60 -21.52 -11.41 6.76
CA PRO A 60 -22.86 -11.37 7.33
C PRO A 60 -23.78 -12.37 6.65
N ASP A 61 -24.73 -12.95 7.38
CA ASP A 61 -25.78 -13.80 6.80
C ASP A 61 -26.69 -12.98 5.88
N GLU A 62 -27.28 -13.60 4.84
CA GLU A 62 -28.22 -12.94 3.94
C GLU A 62 -29.37 -12.29 4.73
N GLY A 63 -29.53 -10.97 4.57
CA GLY A 63 -30.51 -10.16 5.30
C GLY A 63 -29.91 -9.39 6.48
N THR A 64 -28.69 -9.70 6.90
CA THR A 64 -27.91 -8.79 7.73
C THR A 64 -27.44 -7.67 6.81
N PRO A 65 -27.83 -6.41 7.03
CA PRO A 65 -27.23 -5.32 6.27
C PRO A 65 -25.70 -5.45 6.43
N PRO A 66 -24.90 -5.23 5.37
CA PRO A 66 -23.45 -5.14 5.53
C PRO A 66 -23.22 -4.27 6.75
N PRO A 67 -22.36 -4.70 7.72
CA PRO A 67 -22.24 -4.06 9.03
C PRO A 67 -22.31 -2.59 8.73
N ALA A 68 -23.40 -1.95 9.19
CA ALA A 68 -23.63 -0.58 8.82
C ALA A 68 -22.27 0.06 9.02
N ILE A 69 -21.75 0.71 7.98
CA ILE A 69 -20.65 1.62 8.21
C ILE A 69 -21.33 2.71 9.03
N ASP A 70 -21.57 2.41 10.30
CA ASP A 70 -21.87 3.29 11.38
C ASP A 70 -20.52 3.91 11.74
N ARG A 71 -19.85 4.49 10.74
CA ARG A 71 -18.75 5.43 10.94
C ARG A 71 -19.26 6.73 11.55
N PHE A 72 -20.56 6.80 11.86
CA PHE A 72 -21.19 7.83 12.66
C PHE A 72 -21.93 7.20 13.85
N SER A 73 -21.40 6.12 14.43
CA SER A 73 -21.52 5.98 15.88
C SER A 73 -21.07 7.30 16.49
N SER A 74 -21.78 7.76 17.51
CA SER A 74 -21.72 9.06 18.16
C SER A 74 -20.37 9.45 18.80
N SER A 75 -19.26 8.83 18.40
CA SER A 75 -17.90 9.22 18.72
C SER A 75 -17.48 10.43 17.89
N LYS A 76 -17.02 11.49 18.57
CA LYS A 76 -16.33 12.61 17.95
C LYS A 76 -15.16 12.07 17.10
N ILE A 77 -15.07 12.50 15.84
CA ILE A 77 -13.93 12.19 14.98
C ILE A 77 -12.67 12.79 15.63
N ASN A 78 -11.68 11.94 15.92
CA ASN A 78 -10.38 12.36 16.45
C ASN A 78 -9.31 12.27 15.36
N LEU A 79 -8.91 13.42 14.81
CA LEU A 79 -7.90 13.47 13.74
C LEU A 79 -6.52 13.00 14.20
N ASN A 80 -6.19 13.13 15.49
CA ASN A 80 -4.90 12.66 15.99
C ASN A 80 -4.78 11.14 15.87
N GLU A 81 -5.82 10.40 16.29
CA GLU A 81 -5.85 8.93 16.16
C GLU A 81 -5.87 8.45 14.70
N MET A 82 -6.35 9.29 13.78
CA MET A 82 -6.45 8.94 12.36
C MET A 82 -5.17 9.26 11.56
N LEU A 83 -4.46 10.33 11.93
CA LEU A 83 -3.35 10.87 11.14
C LEU A 83 -1.97 10.64 11.77
N ILE A 84 -1.90 10.41 13.08
CA ILE A 84 -0.64 10.32 13.83
C ILE A 84 -0.49 8.89 14.35
N ASP A 85 0.60 8.22 13.96
CA ASP A 85 1.01 6.97 14.59
C ASP A 85 1.65 7.31 15.96
N PRO A 86 1.15 6.77 17.08
CA PRO A 86 1.73 7.04 18.41
C PRO A 86 3.20 6.65 18.57
N GLN A 87 3.73 5.81 17.68
CA GLN A 87 5.14 5.40 17.68
C GLN A 87 6.04 6.33 16.84
N GLU A 88 5.46 7.30 16.13
CA GLU A 88 6.17 8.23 15.28
C GLU A 88 6.19 9.65 15.88
N ASP A 89 7.36 10.30 15.86
CA ASP A 89 7.46 11.72 16.20
C ASP A 89 6.91 12.56 15.04
N THR A 90 5.65 12.99 15.15
CA THR A 90 4.97 13.80 14.15
C THR A 90 4.76 15.23 14.66
N GLN A 91 5.25 16.20 13.91
CA GLN A 91 5.12 17.63 14.21
C GLN A 91 4.33 18.36 13.12
N LEU A 92 3.63 19.41 13.51
CA LEU A 92 2.87 20.27 12.61
C LEU A 92 3.72 21.46 12.18
N TYR A 93 3.72 21.75 10.88
CA TYR A 93 4.33 22.93 10.30
C TYR A 93 3.34 23.62 9.37
N TYR A 94 3.58 24.90 9.10
CA TYR A 94 3.03 25.53 7.91
C TYR A 94 4.00 25.33 6.75
N ALA A 95 3.48 24.99 5.58
CA ALA A 95 4.27 24.92 4.36
C ALA A 95 4.96 26.28 4.14
N PRO A 96 6.31 26.32 4.10
CA PRO A 96 7.07 27.55 4.20
C PRO A 96 7.03 28.39 2.91
N ASP A 97 6.86 27.72 1.77
CA ASP A 97 6.88 28.31 0.43
C ASP A 97 6.02 27.48 -0.57
N ASN A 98 6.05 27.87 -1.84
CA ASN A 98 5.30 27.22 -2.93
C ASN A 98 6.16 26.23 -3.74
N SER A 99 7.27 25.74 -3.17
CA SER A 99 8.19 24.83 -3.88
C SER A 99 7.56 23.51 -4.33
N MET A 100 6.37 23.18 -3.83
CA MET A 100 5.61 21.97 -4.12
C MET A 100 4.17 22.28 -4.62
N ASP A 101 3.95 23.45 -5.24
CA ASP A 101 2.62 23.88 -5.71
C ASP A 101 1.99 22.93 -6.75
N ARG A 102 2.80 22.31 -7.63
CA ARG A 102 2.33 21.32 -8.61
C ARG A 102 2.00 19.97 -7.96
N ALA A 103 2.56 19.70 -6.79
CA ALA A 103 2.13 18.60 -5.93
C ALA A 103 0.87 18.94 -5.11
N GLY A 104 0.32 20.15 -5.29
CA GLY A 104 -0.84 20.63 -4.58
C GLY A 104 -0.55 21.08 -3.16
N ILE A 105 0.71 21.41 -2.82
CA ILE A 105 1.09 22.01 -1.53
C ILE A 105 1.46 23.46 -1.74
N HIS A 106 0.72 24.34 -1.09
CA HIS A 106 0.88 25.77 -1.21
C HIS A 106 1.37 26.34 0.11
N GLN A 107 2.04 27.48 0.02
CA GLN A 107 2.50 28.20 1.19
C GLN A 107 1.34 28.41 2.18
N ARG A 108 1.61 28.20 3.47
CA ARG A 108 0.66 28.25 4.59
C ARG A 108 -0.33 27.10 4.68
N ASP A 109 -0.23 26.06 3.87
CA ASP A 109 -0.90 24.80 4.19
C ASP A 109 -0.39 24.22 5.50
N LEU A 110 -1.25 23.59 6.27
CA LEU A 110 -0.84 22.84 7.45
C LEU A 110 -0.31 21.47 7.01
N ILE A 111 0.93 21.15 7.36
CA ILE A 111 1.59 19.90 7.00
C ILE A 111 1.96 19.11 8.25
N LEU A 112 1.80 17.79 8.19
CA LEU A 112 2.27 16.86 9.21
C LEU A 112 3.62 16.29 8.77
N VAL A 113 4.64 16.44 9.60
CA VAL A 113 6.02 16.04 9.31
C VAL A 113 6.46 14.97 10.30
N LYS A 114 6.84 13.80 9.78
CA LYS A 114 7.40 12.68 10.53
C LYS A 114 8.92 12.82 10.64
N HIS A 115 9.43 12.82 11.87
CA HIS A 115 10.85 12.90 12.19
C HIS A 115 11.45 11.51 12.45
N GLY A 116 12.77 11.39 12.36
CA GLY A 116 13.50 10.17 12.74
C GLY A 116 13.55 9.05 11.69
N PHE A 117 13.03 9.28 10.48
CA PHE A 117 13.04 8.30 9.39
C PHE A 117 13.79 8.83 8.17
N PHE A 118 14.53 7.95 7.51
CA PHE A 118 15.09 8.23 6.19
C PHE A 118 13.96 8.31 5.14
N PRO A 119 13.92 9.37 4.33
CA PRO A 119 12.90 9.50 3.30
C PRO A 119 13.07 8.42 2.23
N ARG A 120 11.94 7.91 1.75
CA ARG A 120 11.87 7.03 0.60
C ARG A 120 11.80 7.84 -0.70
N PRO A 121 12.27 7.29 -1.83
CA PRO A 121 12.16 7.96 -3.12
C PRO A 121 10.70 8.31 -3.43
N GLY A 122 10.48 9.53 -3.92
CA GLY A 122 9.14 10.08 -4.20
C GLY A 122 8.44 10.73 -3.00
N GLN A 123 9.00 10.65 -1.79
CA GLN A 123 8.42 11.36 -0.64
C GLN A 123 8.77 12.84 -0.65
N ILE A 124 7.88 13.66 -0.07
CA ILE A 124 8.13 15.08 0.13
C ILE A 124 8.80 15.24 1.50
N VAL A 125 9.88 16.00 1.54
CA VAL A 125 10.65 16.24 2.75
C VAL A 125 10.64 17.73 3.12
N LEU A 126 10.62 18.00 4.41
CA LEU A 126 10.92 19.30 4.97
C LEU A 126 12.41 19.36 5.27
N LEU A 127 13.08 20.40 4.77
CA LEU A 127 14.51 20.62 4.97
C LEU A 127 14.80 22.10 5.24
N GLN A 128 15.98 22.36 5.79
CA GLN A 128 16.53 23.71 5.88
C GLN A 128 17.55 23.91 4.76
N HIS A 129 17.33 24.93 3.95
CA HIS A 129 18.20 25.34 2.84
C HIS A 129 18.47 26.85 2.94
N ASP A 130 19.74 27.25 2.94
CA ASP A 130 20.16 28.65 3.12
C ASP A 130 19.51 29.36 4.32
N GLY A 131 19.41 28.64 5.44
CA GLY A 131 18.80 29.14 6.68
C GLY A 131 17.26 29.19 6.66
N LYS A 132 16.61 28.89 5.53
CA LYS A 132 15.15 28.90 5.36
C LYS A 132 14.58 27.49 5.26
N LEU A 133 13.38 27.27 5.79
CA LEU A 133 12.67 26.03 5.58
C LEU A 133 12.09 25.99 4.16
N THR A 134 12.16 24.82 3.52
CA THR A 134 11.58 24.58 2.20
C THR A 134 11.14 23.12 2.05
N LEU A 135 10.28 22.83 1.08
CA LEU A 135 9.84 21.48 0.76
C LEU A 135 10.49 20.99 -0.54
N ARG A 136 10.85 19.72 -0.60
CA ARG A 136 11.35 19.11 -1.85
C ARG A 136 10.89 17.67 -1.96
N ARG A 137 10.80 17.18 -3.20
CA ARG A 137 10.67 15.75 -3.51
C ARG A 137 12.04 15.07 -3.37
N TYR A 138 12.12 14.04 -2.56
CA TYR A 138 13.29 13.17 -2.44
C TYR A 138 13.38 12.25 -3.65
N PHE A 139 14.44 12.35 -4.44
CA PHE A 139 14.60 11.61 -5.69
C PHE A 139 15.96 10.90 -5.75
N THR A 140 15.94 9.57 -5.86
CA THR A 140 17.16 8.73 -5.83
C THR A 140 17.36 7.85 -7.06
N ASP A 141 16.45 7.89 -8.04
CA ASP A 141 16.54 7.02 -9.22
C ASP A 141 17.72 7.37 -10.14
N ILE A 142 18.36 8.53 -9.92
CA ILE A 142 19.51 9.00 -10.68
C ILE A 142 20.57 9.51 -9.69
N GLN A 143 21.83 9.08 -9.85
CA GLN A 143 22.96 9.67 -9.13
C GLN A 143 23.45 10.95 -9.83
N PRO A 144 23.82 12.01 -9.09
CA PRO A 144 23.73 12.11 -7.63
C PRO A 144 22.27 12.29 -7.16
N GLU A 145 21.97 11.71 -6.00
CA GLU A 145 20.66 11.88 -5.37
C GLU A 145 20.36 13.35 -5.11
N ARG A 146 19.09 13.72 -5.25
CA ARG A 146 18.71 15.13 -5.31
C ARG A 146 17.33 15.38 -4.73
N LEU A 147 17.15 16.61 -4.31
CA LEU A 147 15.91 17.17 -3.79
C LEU A 147 15.36 18.14 -4.82
N ILE A 148 14.20 17.80 -5.40
CA ILE A 148 13.63 18.49 -6.57
C ILE A 148 12.39 19.25 -6.14
N SER A 149 12.20 20.47 -6.65
CA SER A 149 10.96 21.22 -6.49
C SER A 149 9.92 20.76 -7.50
N GLU A 150 8.65 20.79 -7.12
CA GLU A 150 7.51 20.64 -8.00
C GLU A 150 6.72 21.94 -8.00
N SER A 151 7.36 23.00 -8.49
CA SER A 151 6.74 24.32 -8.63
C SER A 151 6.59 24.72 -10.10
N TYR A 152 5.64 25.60 -10.39
CA TYR A 152 5.61 26.32 -11.68
C TYR A 152 6.77 27.30 -11.83
N ASP A 153 7.32 27.81 -10.72
CA ASP A 153 8.47 28.71 -10.73
C ASP A 153 9.78 27.97 -10.43
N HIS A 154 10.28 27.29 -11.46
CA HIS A 154 11.55 26.55 -11.37
C HIS A 154 12.76 27.43 -11.06
N SER A 155 12.68 28.74 -11.32
CA SER A 155 13.79 29.67 -11.10
C SER A 155 13.99 30.01 -9.62
N LEU A 156 12.90 30.06 -8.86
CA LEU A 156 12.91 30.34 -7.42
C LEU A 156 13.33 29.14 -6.58
N TYR A 157 13.13 27.92 -7.08
CA TYR A 157 13.32 26.69 -6.33
C TYR A 157 14.27 25.73 -7.03
N PRO A 158 15.59 26.01 -7.02
CA PRO A 158 16.57 25.14 -7.67
C PRO A 158 16.62 23.76 -7.00
N THR A 159 17.10 22.79 -7.78
CA THR A 159 17.41 21.45 -7.30
C THR A 159 18.53 21.51 -6.26
N ILE A 160 18.33 20.85 -5.13
CA ILE A 160 19.31 20.80 -4.05
C ILE A 160 20.01 19.43 -4.12
N PRO A 161 21.34 19.37 -4.30
CA PRO A 161 22.06 18.11 -4.26
C PRO A 161 22.12 17.56 -2.82
N LEU A 162 22.13 16.24 -2.69
CA LEU A 162 22.43 15.61 -1.40
C LEU A 162 23.96 15.44 -1.21
N PRO A 163 24.45 15.41 0.04
CA PRO A 163 23.71 15.41 1.31
C PRO A 163 23.20 16.80 1.72
N HIS A 164 22.02 16.85 2.34
CA HIS A 164 21.45 18.07 2.94
C HIS A 164 20.69 17.74 4.24
N PRO A 165 20.62 18.65 5.23
CA PRO A 165 19.88 18.41 6.47
C PRO A 165 18.37 18.30 6.22
N ILE A 166 17.85 17.09 6.28
CA ILE A 166 16.41 16.82 6.21
C ILE A 166 15.86 16.77 7.62
N LEU A 167 14.84 17.58 7.89
CA LEU A 167 14.16 17.62 9.19
C LEU A 167 13.21 16.43 9.31
N GLY A 168 12.45 16.13 8.26
CA GLY A 168 11.50 15.03 8.28
C GLY A 168 10.74 14.87 6.96
N THR A 169 9.84 13.91 6.94
CA THR A 169 9.03 13.55 5.77
C THR A 169 7.59 14.01 5.96
N VAL A 170 7.03 14.68 4.96
CA VAL A 170 5.62 15.11 4.96
C VAL A 170 4.72 13.89 4.76
N SER A 171 3.76 13.70 5.67
CA SER A 171 2.80 12.59 5.64
C SER A 171 1.40 13.03 5.19
N TYR A 172 0.96 14.20 5.64
CA TYR A 172 -0.37 14.75 5.33
C TYR A 172 -0.31 16.26 5.10
N VAL A 173 -1.25 16.75 4.31
CA VAL A 173 -1.45 18.17 4.00
C VAL A 173 -2.92 18.48 4.29
N ILE A 174 -3.16 19.51 5.08
CA ILE A 174 -4.49 19.98 5.47
C ILE A 174 -4.60 21.43 5.01
N ARG A 175 -5.49 21.65 4.03
CA ARG A 175 -5.83 22.97 3.53
C ARG A 175 -7.26 23.31 3.91
N ARG A 176 -7.44 24.50 4.48
CA ARG A 176 -8.75 25.12 4.58
C ARG A 176 -9.14 25.69 3.22
N LEU A 177 -10.26 25.23 2.67
CA LEU A 177 -10.87 25.85 1.50
C LEU A 177 -11.77 27.00 2.00
N GLU A 178 -11.59 28.18 1.45
CA GLU A 178 -12.50 29.31 1.65
C GLU A 178 -13.64 29.27 0.62
#